data_AF-A0A376VYA8-F1
#
_entry.id   AF-A0A376VYA8-F1
#
_cell.length_a   1.000
_cell.length_b   1.000
_cell.length_c   1.000
_cell.angle_alpha   90.00
_cell.angle_beta   90.00
_cell.angle_gamma   90.00
#
_symmetry.space_group_name_H-M   'P 1'
#
loop_
_entity.id
_entity.type
_entity.pdbx_description
1 polymer ?
#
loop_
_entity_poly.entity_id
_entity_poly.type
_entity_poly.pdbx_seq_one_letter_code
_entity_poly.pdbx_strand_id
1 'polypeptide(L)'
;MLDAVIDYLPSPVDVPAINGILDDGKDTPAERHASDDEPFSALAFKIATDPFVGNLTFFRVYSGVVNSGDTVLNSVKAARERFGRIVQMHANKREEIKEVRAGDIAAAIGLKDVTTGDTLCDPDAPIILERMEFPEPVISIAVEPKTKADQEKMGLALGRLAKEDPSFRVWTDEESNQTIIAGMGELHLDIIVDRMKREFNVEANVGKPQVAYRETIRQKVTDVEGKHAKQSGGRGQYGHVVIDMYPLEPGSNPKGYEFINDIKGGVIPGEYIPAVDKGIQEQLKAGPLAGYPVVDMVFVCTSVLTMTLTPLNWRLNWLLLSPLKKALRKRNQFCLSRS
;
A
#
# COMPACT_ATOMS: atom_id res chain seq x y z
N MET A 1 -16.54 -21.72 40.46
CA MET A 1 -15.73 -21.20 39.32
C MET A 1 -15.88 -19.69 39.22
N LEU A 2 -17.11 -19.16 39.11
CA LEU A 2 -17.34 -17.71 39.15
C LEU A 2 -16.89 -17.06 40.47
N ASP A 3 -17.07 -17.73 41.61
CA ASP A 3 -16.56 -17.20 42.90
C ASP A 3 -15.03 -17.06 42.88
N ALA A 4 -14.33 -18.02 42.27
CA ALA A 4 -12.88 -17.96 42.10
C ALA A 4 -12.43 -16.81 41.17
N VAL A 5 -13.29 -16.33 40.27
CA VAL A 5 -12.99 -15.11 39.49
C VAL A 5 -12.97 -13.90 40.40
N ILE A 6 -13.93 -13.80 41.33
CA ILE A 6 -14.01 -12.67 42.28
C ILE A 6 -12.84 -12.75 43.28
N ASP A 7 -12.49 -13.94 43.74
CA ASP A 7 -11.46 -14.12 44.77
C ASP A 7 -10.02 -13.97 44.26
N TYR A 8 -9.75 -14.32 42.99
CA TYR A 8 -8.37 -14.42 42.47
C TYR A 8 -8.04 -13.53 41.28
N LEU A 9 -9.02 -12.98 40.54
CA LEU A 9 -8.72 -12.06 39.43
C LEU A 9 -8.66 -10.60 39.93
N PRO A 10 -7.79 -9.77 39.32
CA PRO A 10 -7.57 -8.41 39.79
C PRO A 10 -8.76 -7.50 39.51
N SER A 11 -9.04 -6.61 40.46
CA SER A 11 -9.88 -5.45 40.26
C SER A 11 -9.13 -4.36 39.47
N PRO A 12 -9.82 -3.41 38.79
CA PRO A 12 -9.15 -2.30 38.13
C PRO A 12 -8.18 -1.49 39.02
N VAL A 13 -8.40 -1.49 40.34
CA VAL A 13 -7.52 -0.82 41.33
C VAL A 13 -6.28 -1.63 41.71
N ASP A 14 -6.28 -2.95 41.45
CA ASP A 14 -5.15 -3.84 41.75
C ASP A 14 -4.12 -3.87 40.61
N VAL A 15 -4.47 -3.31 39.45
CA VAL A 15 -3.61 -3.23 38.28
C VAL A 15 -2.77 -1.95 38.36
N PRO A 16 -1.48 -1.99 37.99
CA PRO A 16 -0.65 -0.78 37.90
C PRO A 16 -1.27 0.28 37.00
N ALA A 17 -0.92 1.54 37.26
CA ALA A 17 -1.26 2.67 36.40
C ALA A 17 -0.83 2.41 34.96
N ILE A 18 -1.63 2.88 34.00
CA ILE A 18 -1.28 2.71 32.59
C ILE A 18 -0.18 3.70 32.22
N ASN A 19 0.83 3.20 31.53
CA ASN A 19 1.90 4.01 30.98
C ASN A 19 1.46 4.66 29.67
N GLY A 20 1.86 5.91 29.49
CA GLY A 20 1.71 6.64 28.25
C GLY A 20 2.82 7.64 28.04
N ILE A 21 2.74 8.34 26.91
CA ILE A 21 3.71 9.32 26.45
C ILE A 21 2.97 10.64 26.25
N LEU A 22 3.53 11.74 26.73
CA LEU A 22 2.98 13.08 26.48
C LEU A 22 3.26 13.55 25.05
N ASP A 23 2.30 14.24 24.45
CA ASP A 23 2.37 14.78 23.07
C ASP A 23 3.22 16.07 22.97
N ASP A 24 4.29 16.16 23.76
CA ASP A 24 5.19 17.32 23.85
C ASP A 24 6.41 17.22 22.91
N GLY A 25 6.47 16.18 22.07
CA GLY A 25 7.59 15.88 21.17
C GLY A 25 8.89 15.48 21.87
N LYS A 26 8.85 15.23 23.20
CA LYS A 26 9.99 14.80 24.03
C LYS A 26 9.84 13.39 24.59
N ASP A 27 8.79 12.69 24.18
CA ASP A 27 8.41 11.36 24.65
C ASP A 27 8.48 11.21 26.18
N THR A 28 8.03 12.25 26.91
CA THR A 28 8.05 12.22 28.37
C THR A 28 7.08 11.13 28.87
N PRO A 29 7.54 10.16 29.67
CA PRO A 29 6.66 9.15 30.22
C PRO A 29 5.68 9.79 31.21
N ALA A 30 4.41 9.45 31.09
CA ALA A 30 3.35 9.83 32.00
C ALA A 30 2.54 8.60 32.40
N GLU A 31 2.08 8.59 33.64
CA GLU A 31 1.25 7.52 34.18
C GLU A 31 -0.15 8.05 34.46
N ARG A 32 -1.17 7.21 34.25
CA ARG A 32 -2.56 7.49 34.63
C ARG A 32 -3.05 6.45 35.60
N HIS A 33 -3.44 6.89 36.79
CA HIS A 33 -3.97 6.00 37.82
C HIS A 33 -5.47 5.77 37.60
N ALA A 34 -5.93 4.60 38.06
CA ALA A 34 -7.34 4.24 38.02
C ALA A 34 -8.14 5.01 39.08
N SER A 35 -8.38 6.29 38.82
CA SER A 35 -9.17 7.19 39.65
C SER A 35 -10.16 7.99 38.79
N ASP A 36 -11.35 8.23 39.32
CA ASP A 36 -12.39 9.04 38.68
C ASP A 36 -12.03 10.54 38.69
N ASP A 37 -11.18 10.99 39.62
CA ASP A 37 -10.75 12.39 39.76
C ASP A 37 -9.60 12.77 38.80
N GLU A 38 -9.00 11.80 38.12
CA GLU A 38 -7.96 12.05 37.13
C GLU A 38 -8.53 12.49 35.78
N PRO A 39 -7.74 13.16 34.92
CA PRO A 39 -8.24 13.51 33.59
C PRO A 39 -8.55 12.25 32.77
N PHE A 40 -9.52 12.36 31.86
CA PHE A 40 -10.00 11.21 31.08
C PHE A 40 -8.90 10.58 30.22
N SER A 41 -8.75 9.26 30.30
CA SER A 41 -7.96 8.46 29.37
C SER A 41 -8.60 7.09 29.12
N ALA A 42 -8.69 6.71 27.85
CA ALA A 42 -9.30 5.46 27.42
C ALA A 42 -8.61 4.92 26.16
N LEU A 43 -8.66 3.61 25.98
CA LEU A 43 -8.12 2.93 24.80
C LEU A 43 -9.24 2.25 24.02
N ALA A 44 -9.35 2.57 22.73
CA ALA A 44 -10.27 1.91 21.82
C ALA A 44 -9.66 0.57 21.36
N PHE A 45 -10.28 -0.56 21.70
CA PHE A 45 -9.71 -1.88 21.43
C PHE A 45 -10.49 -2.71 20.41
N LYS A 46 -11.72 -2.30 20.07
CA LYS A 46 -12.52 -3.01 19.07
C LYS A 46 -13.49 -2.06 18.40
N ILE A 47 -13.59 -2.19 17.08
CA ILE A 47 -14.60 -1.50 16.28
C ILE A 47 -15.52 -2.56 15.70
N ALA A 48 -16.82 -2.34 15.82
CA ALA A 48 -17.82 -3.20 15.23
C ALA A 48 -18.84 -2.32 14.51
N THR A 49 -19.18 -2.69 13.28
CA THR A 49 -20.26 -2.04 12.55
C THR A 49 -21.58 -2.73 12.87
N ASP A 50 -22.52 -2.02 13.50
CA ASP A 50 -23.88 -2.50 13.71
C ASP A 50 -24.81 -1.94 12.62
N PRO A 51 -25.68 -2.75 11.98
CA PRO A 51 -26.57 -2.29 10.92
C PRO A 51 -27.56 -1.19 11.34
N PHE A 52 -27.95 -1.12 12.61
CA PHE A 52 -28.97 -0.19 13.08
C PHE A 52 -28.37 1.09 13.68
N VAL A 53 -27.23 0.95 14.34
CA VAL A 53 -26.64 2.02 15.16
C VAL A 53 -25.39 2.63 14.50
N GLY A 54 -24.83 1.98 13.49
CA GLY A 54 -23.61 2.39 12.81
C GLY A 54 -22.35 1.86 13.50
N ASN A 55 -21.26 2.63 13.42
CA ASN A 55 -19.98 2.22 13.99
C ASN A 55 -20.01 2.30 15.53
N LEU A 56 -19.77 1.17 16.18
CA LEU A 56 -19.54 1.03 17.61
C LEU A 56 -18.04 0.94 17.86
N THR A 57 -17.53 1.86 18.67
CA THR A 57 -16.15 1.82 19.13
C THR A 57 -16.14 1.40 20.59
N PHE A 58 -15.65 0.20 20.86
CA PHE A 58 -15.46 -0.27 22.22
C PHE A 58 -14.17 0.30 22.79
N PHE A 59 -14.29 0.89 23.97
CA PHE A 59 -13.18 1.46 24.69
C PHE A 59 -13.19 1.00 26.14
N ARG A 60 -11.99 0.92 26.71
CA ARG A 60 -11.78 0.74 28.14
C ARG A 60 -11.28 2.05 28.72
N VAL A 61 -11.93 2.54 29.77
CA VAL A 61 -11.49 3.73 30.49
C VAL A 61 -10.45 3.32 31.53
N TYR A 62 -9.30 3.98 31.51
CA TYR A 62 -8.23 3.76 32.49
C TYR A 62 -8.27 4.80 33.60
N SER A 63 -8.50 6.07 33.26
CA SER A 63 -8.59 7.16 34.23
C SER A 63 -9.70 8.14 33.87
N GLY A 64 -10.25 8.81 34.87
CA GLY A 64 -11.27 9.84 34.72
C GLY A 64 -12.64 9.33 34.31
N VAL A 65 -13.49 10.27 33.93
CA VAL A 65 -14.90 10.02 33.57
C VAL A 65 -15.22 10.69 32.25
N VAL A 66 -16.02 10.03 31.41
CA VAL A 66 -16.56 10.61 30.18
C VAL A 66 -18.08 10.60 30.21
N ASN A 67 -18.69 11.72 29.80
CA ASN A 67 -20.13 11.82 29.66
C ASN A 67 -20.57 11.79 28.19
N SER A 68 -21.80 11.36 27.97
CA SER A 68 -22.48 11.50 26.69
C SER A 68 -22.63 12.99 26.34
N GLY A 69 -22.05 13.38 25.21
CA GLY A 69 -22.00 14.77 24.73
C GLY A 69 -20.62 15.41 24.74
N ASP A 70 -19.69 14.85 25.52
CA ASP A 70 -18.36 15.41 25.74
C ASP A 70 -17.47 15.32 24.48
N THR A 71 -16.52 16.25 24.39
CA THR A 71 -15.50 16.27 23.34
C THR A 71 -14.20 15.73 23.88
N VAL A 72 -13.68 14.69 23.25
CA VAL A 72 -12.39 14.08 23.58
C VAL A 72 -11.37 14.34 22.48
N LEU A 73 -10.11 14.10 22.78
CA LEU A 73 -9.02 14.13 21.83
C LEU A 73 -8.55 12.71 21.52
N ASN A 74 -8.51 12.36 20.23
CA ASN A 74 -7.71 11.25 19.76
C ASN A 74 -6.25 11.72 19.65
N SER A 75 -5.44 11.39 20.65
CA SER A 75 -4.04 11.85 20.75
C SER A 75 -3.15 11.24 19.66
N VAL A 76 -3.50 10.06 19.14
CA VAL A 76 -2.73 9.40 18.07
C VAL A 76 -2.84 10.13 16.75
N LYS A 77 -4.01 10.72 16.47
CA LYS A 77 -4.32 11.39 15.19
C LYS A 77 -4.45 12.91 15.32
N ALA A 78 -4.25 13.46 16.52
CA ALA A 78 -4.51 14.86 16.86
C ALA A 78 -5.90 15.36 16.41
N ALA A 79 -6.90 14.48 16.47
CA ALA A 79 -8.26 14.74 15.99
C ALA A 79 -9.24 14.84 17.16
N ARG A 80 -10.10 15.85 17.16
CA ARG A 80 -11.15 15.99 18.18
C ARG A 80 -12.36 15.16 17.79
N GLU A 81 -12.83 14.35 18.72
CA GLU A 81 -13.97 13.47 18.57
C GLU A 81 -15.05 13.84 19.57
N ARG A 82 -16.32 13.65 19.20
CA ARG A 82 -17.44 13.94 20.09
C ARG A 82 -18.15 12.66 20.45
N PHE A 83 -18.23 12.37 21.74
CA PHE A 83 -19.05 11.29 22.26
C PHE A 83 -20.52 11.65 22.07
N GLY A 84 -21.19 10.96 21.14
CA GLY A 84 -22.63 11.07 20.96
C GLY A 84 -23.35 10.27 22.04
N ARG A 85 -23.79 9.07 21.67
CA ARG A 85 -24.45 8.12 22.58
C ARG A 85 -23.47 7.05 23.03
N ILE A 86 -23.54 6.68 24.30
CA ILE A 86 -22.73 5.63 24.90
C ILE A 86 -23.66 4.48 25.28
N VAL A 87 -23.25 3.26 24.93
CA VAL A 87 -24.03 2.06 25.19
C VAL A 87 -23.16 1.05 25.90
N GLN A 88 -23.72 0.46 26.96
CA GLN A 88 -23.19 -0.72 27.61
C GLN A 88 -23.90 -1.96 27.06
N MET A 89 -23.09 -2.93 26.62
CA MET A 89 -23.59 -4.16 26.04
C MET A 89 -23.76 -5.20 27.16
N HIS A 90 -25.01 -5.49 27.54
CA HIS A 90 -25.32 -6.63 28.41
C HIS A 90 -25.57 -7.88 27.56
N ALA A 91 -25.61 -9.04 28.22
CA ALA A 91 -25.76 -10.34 27.56
C ALA A 91 -26.98 -10.43 26.61
N ASN A 92 -28.08 -9.73 26.92
CA ASN A 92 -29.33 -9.81 26.15
C ASN A 92 -29.88 -8.45 25.70
N LYS A 93 -29.40 -7.33 26.27
CA LYS A 93 -29.93 -5.99 26.03
C LYS A 93 -28.83 -4.96 25.89
N ARG A 94 -29.14 -3.90 25.16
CA ARG A 94 -28.29 -2.71 25.02
C ARG A 94 -28.83 -1.67 25.98
N GLU A 95 -27.97 -1.15 26.86
CA GLU A 95 -28.35 -0.13 27.83
C GLU A 95 -27.61 1.17 27.49
N GLU A 96 -28.37 2.24 27.27
CA GLU A 96 -27.77 3.55 27.01
C GLU A 96 -27.40 4.19 28.35
N ILE A 97 -26.13 4.55 28.48
CA ILE A 97 -25.55 5.12 29.70
C ILE A 97 -25.08 6.55 29.44
N LYS A 98 -25.13 7.38 30.47
CA LYS A 98 -24.76 8.80 30.38
C LYS A 98 -23.32 9.08 30.78
N GLU A 99 -22.76 8.27 31.67
CA GLU A 99 -21.40 8.41 32.20
C GLU A 99 -20.69 7.06 32.16
N VAL A 100 -19.37 7.07 31.94
CA VAL A 100 -18.48 5.90 32.05
C VAL A 100 -17.30 6.29 32.93
N ARG A 101 -17.00 5.48 33.94
CA ARG A 101 -15.98 5.76 34.97
C ARG A 101 -14.70 4.97 34.75
N ALA A 102 -13.68 5.26 35.55
CA ALA A 102 -12.40 4.57 35.45
C ALA A 102 -12.57 3.08 35.74
N GLY A 103 -12.01 2.23 34.85
CA GLY A 103 -12.11 0.77 34.92
C GLY A 103 -13.27 0.17 34.13
N ASP A 104 -14.26 0.96 33.71
CA ASP A 104 -15.40 0.47 32.95
C ASP A 104 -15.11 0.28 31.46
N ILE A 105 -15.91 -0.59 30.84
CA ILE A 105 -15.88 -0.87 29.39
C ILE A 105 -17.25 -0.53 28.81
N ALA A 106 -17.24 0.32 27.77
CA ALA A 106 -18.45 0.74 27.07
C ALA A 106 -18.19 0.89 25.56
N ALA A 107 -19.26 1.10 24.79
CA ALA A 107 -19.20 1.36 23.37
C ALA A 107 -19.72 2.76 23.04
N ALA A 108 -18.93 3.53 22.30
CA ALA A 108 -19.30 4.84 21.77
C ALA A 108 -19.88 4.67 20.37
N ILE A 109 -20.98 5.36 20.11
CA ILE A 109 -21.63 5.38 18.80
C ILE A 109 -21.22 6.63 18.04
N GLY A 110 -20.80 6.44 16.78
CA GLY A 110 -20.67 7.54 15.82
C GLY A 110 -19.32 8.25 15.80
N LEU A 111 -18.29 7.66 16.42
CA LEU A 111 -16.91 8.10 16.24
C LEU A 111 -16.45 7.81 14.80
N LYS A 112 -15.76 8.77 14.18
CA LYS A 112 -15.44 8.71 12.73
C LYS A 112 -14.01 8.29 12.45
N ASP A 113 -13.07 8.92 13.15
CA ASP A 113 -11.63 8.79 12.91
C ASP A 113 -10.93 7.93 13.95
N VAL A 114 -11.67 7.18 14.76
CA VAL A 114 -11.11 6.27 15.76
C VAL A 114 -10.88 4.88 15.15
N THR A 115 -9.67 4.35 15.34
CA THR A 115 -9.26 2.99 14.98
C THR A 115 -8.95 2.13 16.20
N THR A 116 -8.89 0.81 16.03
CA THR A 116 -8.44 -0.12 17.06
C THR A 116 -6.98 0.20 17.44
N GLY A 117 -6.73 0.38 18.74
CA GLY A 117 -5.44 0.81 19.30
C GLY A 117 -5.32 2.32 19.55
N ASP A 118 -6.32 3.13 19.16
CA ASP A 118 -6.28 4.57 19.38
C ASP A 118 -6.53 4.93 20.85
N THR A 119 -5.89 6.00 21.30
CA THR A 119 -6.09 6.58 22.63
C THR A 119 -7.08 7.74 22.56
N LEU A 120 -8.09 7.72 23.41
CA LEU A 120 -9.04 8.81 23.63
C LEU A 120 -8.74 9.45 24.98
N CYS A 121 -8.47 10.75 25.00
CA CYS A 121 -8.07 11.47 26.20
C CYS A 121 -8.76 12.83 26.33
N ASP A 122 -8.62 13.45 27.49
CA ASP A 122 -9.05 14.82 27.73
C ASP A 122 -8.26 15.80 26.84
N PRO A 123 -8.92 16.74 26.12
CA PRO A 123 -8.24 17.75 25.31
C PRO A 123 -7.23 18.62 26.06
N ASP A 124 -7.44 18.84 27.36
CA ASP A 124 -6.58 19.69 28.19
C ASP A 124 -5.38 18.92 28.76
N ALA A 125 -5.41 17.59 28.71
CA ALA A 125 -4.37 16.70 29.21
C ALA A 125 -4.07 15.57 28.20
N PRO A 126 -3.46 15.88 27.05
CA PRO A 126 -3.17 14.90 26.00
C PRO A 126 -2.17 13.84 26.47
N ILE A 127 -2.48 12.57 26.20
CA ILE A 127 -1.59 11.44 26.46
C ILE A 127 -1.78 10.38 25.38
N ILE A 128 -0.70 9.74 24.95
CA ILE A 128 -0.70 8.59 24.04
C ILE A 128 -0.41 7.35 24.88
N LEU A 129 -1.39 6.45 25.03
CA LEU A 129 -1.20 5.20 25.76
C LEU A 129 -0.38 4.22 24.91
N GLU A 130 0.19 3.21 25.56
CA GLU A 130 0.94 2.15 24.88
C GLU A 130 0.09 1.47 23.79
N ARG A 131 0.59 1.51 22.56
CA ARG A 131 -0.12 0.96 21.39
C ARG A 131 0.07 -0.55 21.35
N MET A 132 -1.01 -1.27 21.04
CA MET A 132 -0.92 -2.68 20.72
C MET A 132 -0.19 -2.86 19.39
N GLU A 133 0.87 -3.66 19.39
CA GLU A 133 1.54 -4.08 18.15
C GLU A 133 0.70 -5.15 17.46
N PHE A 134 0.30 -4.89 16.21
CA PHE A 134 -0.41 -5.86 15.40
C PHE A 134 0.59 -6.68 14.56
N PRO A 135 0.45 -8.00 14.51
CA PRO A 135 1.32 -8.84 13.71
C PRO A 135 1.14 -8.55 12.21
N GLU A 136 2.23 -8.71 11.45
CA GLU A 136 2.18 -8.55 10.00
C GLU A 136 1.41 -9.72 9.35
N PRO A 137 0.64 -9.44 8.28
CA PRO A 137 -0.09 -10.49 7.57
C PRO A 137 0.87 -11.44 6.85
N VAL A 138 0.57 -12.74 6.90
CA VAL A 138 1.45 -13.80 6.36
C VAL A 138 1.00 -14.35 5.02
N ILE A 139 -0.28 -14.20 4.66
CA ILE A 139 -0.84 -14.69 3.41
C ILE A 139 -1.52 -13.54 2.67
N SER A 140 -1.32 -13.51 1.36
CA SER A 140 -1.99 -12.59 0.44
C SER A 140 -2.74 -13.35 -0.66
N ILE A 141 -3.91 -12.83 -1.04
CA ILE A 141 -4.72 -13.36 -2.13
C ILE A 141 -5.30 -12.21 -2.95
N ALA A 142 -5.45 -12.44 -4.25
CA ALA A 142 -6.11 -11.49 -5.14
C ALA A 142 -7.61 -11.71 -5.10
N VAL A 143 -8.35 -10.62 -5.06
CA VAL A 143 -9.80 -10.61 -5.07
C VAL A 143 -10.28 -9.77 -6.23
N GLU A 144 -11.16 -10.35 -7.03
CA GLU A 144 -11.73 -9.69 -8.21
C GLU A 144 -13.26 -9.62 -8.10
N PRO A 145 -13.87 -8.46 -8.39
CA PRO A 145 -15.32 -8.33 -8.41
C PRO A 145 -15.90 -9.10 -9.59
N LYS A 146 -17.04 -9.78 -9.40
CA LYS A 146 -17.73 -10.45 -10.52
C LYS A 146 -18.35 -9.46 -11.49
N THR A 147 -18.84 -8.32 -11.01
CA THR A 147 -19.48 -7.29 -11.82
C THR A 147 -18.85 -5.91 -11.57
N LYS A 148 -19.01 -4.99 -12.52
CA LYS A 148 -18.54 -3.60 -12.33
C LYS A 148 -19.25 -2.88 -11.17
N ALA A 149 -20.52 -3.19 -10.91
CA ALA A 149 -21.26 -2.64 -9.78
C ALA A 149 -20.69 -3.12 -8.43
N ASP A 150 -20.16 -4.34 -8.41
CA ASP A 150 -19.53 -4.92 -7.23
C ASP A 150 -18.14 -4.32 -6.96
N GLN A 151 -17.49 -3.74 -7.95
CA GLN A 151 -16.17 -3.11 -7.79
C GLN A 151 -16.22 -1.93 -6.80
N GLU A 152 -17.21 -1.04 -6.94
CA GLU A 152 -17.37 0.11 -6.03
C GLU A 152 -17.75 -0.35 -4.63
N LYS A 153 -18.67 -1.32 -4.53
CA LYS A 153 -19.10 -1.89 -3.23
C LYS A 153 -17.97 -2.64 -2.52
N MET A 154 -17.14 -3.35 -3.27
CA MET A 154 -15.97 -4.06 -2.76
C MET A 154 -14.98 -3.12 -2.13
N GLY A 155 -14.64 -2.00 -2.80
CA GLY A 155 -13.73 -1.00 -2.24
C GLY A 155 -14.24 -0.44 -0.91
N LEU A 156 -15.55 -0.16 -0.82
CA LEU A 156 -16.19 0.31 0.41
C LEU A 156 -16.21 -0.77 1.51
N ALA A 157 -16.50 -2.02 1.15
CA ALA A 157 -16.56 -3.14 2.10
C ALA A 157 -15.18 -3.46 2.68
N LEU A 158 -14.16 -3.61 1.83
CA LEU A 158 -12.79 -3.87 2.24
C LEU A 158 -12.23 -2.73 3.09
N GLY A 159 -12.53 -1.48 2.75
CA GLY A 159 -12.13 -0.32 3.55
C GLY A 159 -12.78 -0.28 4.94
N ARG A 160 -14.02 -0.78 5.08
CA ARG A 160 -14.67 -0.92 6.39
C ARG A 160 -14.07 -2.07 7.20
N LEU A 161 -13.86 -3.22 6.58
CA LEU A 161 -13.28 -4.39 7.24
C LEU A 161 -11.83 -4.13 7.70
N ALA A 162 -11.04 -3.38 6.93
CA ALA A 162 -9.69 -2.96 7.31
C ALA A 162 -9.66 -1.98 8.50
N LYS A 163 -10.75 -1.23 8.73
CA LYS A 163 -10.86 -0.38 9.94
C LYS A 163 -11.24 -1.19 11.18
N GLU A 164 -11.99 -2.27 11.02
CA GLU A 164 -12.36 -3.17 12.11
C GLU A 164 -11.18 -4.03 12.56
N ASP A 165 -10.42 -4.57 11.60
CA ASP A 165 -9.26 -5.43 11.85
C ASP A 165 -7.96 -4.80 11.30
N PRO A 166 -7.07 -4.29 12.16
CA PRO A 166 -5.80 -3.71 11.75
C PRO A 166 -4.77 -4.73 11.22
N SER A 167 -4.97 -6.03 11.49
CA SER A 167 -4.14 -7.10 10.91
C SER A 167 -4.50 -7.39 9.45
N PHE A 168 -5.65 -6.90 8.98
CA PHE A 168 -6.09 -7.02 7.61
C PHE A 168 -5.62 -5.84 6.77
N ARG A 169 -4.87 -6.12 5.70
CA ARG A 169 -4.37 -5.09 4.77
C ARG A 169 -4.99 -5.27 3.40
N VAL A 170 -5.31 -4.16 2.76
CA VAL A 170 -5.82 -4.10 1.39
C VAL A 170 -5.03 -3.07 0.60
N TRP A 171 -4.61 -3.44 -0.60
CA TRP A 171 -4.02 -2.50 -1.55
C TRP A 171 -4.33 -2.94 -2.97
N THR A 172 -4.22 -2.01 -3.92
CA THR A 172 -4.29 -2.31 -5.34
C THR A 172 -2.88 -2.44 -5.86
N ASP A 173 -2.58 -3.53 -6.55
CA ASP A 173 -1.29 -3.69 -7.22
C ASP A 173 -1.23 -2.81 -8.47
N GLU A 174 -0.20 -1.97 -8.60
CA GLU A 174 -0.09 -1.00 -9.70
C GLU A 174 0.18 -1.66 -11.06
N GLU A 175 0.81 -2.84 -11.08
CA GLU A 175 1.15 -3.54 -12.32
C GLU A 175 -0.01 -4.38 -12.85
N SER A 176 -0.62 -5.22 -11.99
CA SER A 176 -1.75 -6.06 -12.39
C SER A 176 -3.11 -5.36 -12.30
N ASN A 177 -3.20 -4.22 -11.59
CA ASN A 177 -4.45 -3.53 -11.24
C ASN A 177 -5.44 -4.44 -10.48
N GLN A 178 -4.96 -5.51 -9.87
CA GLN A 178 -5.76 -6.38 -9.02
C GLN A 178 -5.82 -5.84 -7.59
N THR A 179 -6.94 -6.05 -6.91
CA THR A 179 -7.04 -5.77 -5.48
C THR A 179 -6.48 -6.97 -4.72
N ILE A 180 -5.45 -6.73 -3.91
CA ILE A 180 -4.81 -7.75 -3.08
C ILE A 180 -5.27 -7.53 -1.64
N ILE A 181 -5.69 -8.61 -1.01
CA ILE A 181 -6.00 -8.64 0.43
C ILE A 181 -4.98 -9.52 1.14
N ALA A 182 -4.57 -9.10 2.33
CA ALA A 182 -3.62 -9.85 3.15
C ALA A 182 -4.11 -9.96 4.60
N GLY A 183 -3.83 -11.11 5.22
CA GLY A 183 -4.25 -11.41 6.58
C GLY A 183 -3.37 -12.45 7.24
N MET A 184 -3.72 -12.77 8.49
CA MET A 184 -2.95 -13.68 9.36
C MET A 184 -3.03 -15.17 8.97
N GLY A 185 -3.92 -15.56 8.06
CA GLY A 185 -4.07 -16.95 7.66
C GLY A 185 -5.19 -17.17 6.65
N GLU A 186 -5.26 -18.39 6.11
CA GLU A 186 -6.27 -18.80 5.11
C GLU A 186 -7.70 -18.65 5.67
N LEU A 187 -7.95 -19.19 6.86
CA LEU A 187 -9.26 -19.09 7.52
C LEU A 187 -9.69 -17.64 7.77
N HIS A 188 -8.75 -16.76 8.11
CA HIS A 188 -9.05 -15.34 8.31
C HIS A 188 -9.58 -14.75 7.00
N LEU A 189 -8.88 -14.97 5.89
CA LEU A 189 -9.28 -14.41 4.60
C LEU A 189 -10.59 -15.02 4.07
N ASP A 190 -10.84 -16.30 4.32
CA ASP A 190 -12.12 -16.94 3.99
C ASP A 190 -13.30 -16.31 4.72
N ILE A 191 -13.15 -16.03 6.02
CA ILE A 191 -14.17 -15.35 6.82
C ILE A 191 -14.38 -13.93 6.29
N ILE A 192 -13.32 -13.19 5.92
CA ILE A 192 -13.44 -11.84 5.35
C ILE A 192 -14.23 -11.87 4.03
N VAL A 193 -13.96 -12.82 3.15
CA VAL A 193 -14.69 -12.98 1.88
C VAL A 193 -16.15 -13.37 2.11
N ASP A 194 -16.44 -14.24 3.07
CA ASP A 194 -17.81 -14.58 3.45
C ASP A 194 -18.56 -13.40 4.08
N ARG A 195 -17.92 -12.61 4.94
CA ARG A 195 -18.47 -11.37 5.49
C ARG A 195 -18.81 -10.36 4.39
N MET A 196 -17.95 -10.18 3.39
CA MET A 196 -18.26 -9.33 2.23
C MET A 196 -19.53 -9.77 1.50
N LYS A 197 -19.71 -11.09 1.33
CA LYS A 197 -20.92 -11.64 0.68
C LYS A 197 -22.16 -11.44 1.55
N ARG A 198 -22.08 -11.68 2.86
CA ARG A 198 -23.25 -11.62 3.77
C ARG A 198 -23.64 -10.21 4.17
N GLU A 199 -22.68 -9.37 4.53
CA GLU A 199 -22.91 -8.03 5.06
C GLU A 199 -23.08 -6.98 3.96
N PHE A 200 -22.35 -7.13 2.85
CA PHE A 200 -22.32 -6.12 1.79
C PHE A 200 -22.95 -6.59 0.47
N ASN A 201 -23.37 -7.86 0.38
CA ASN A 201 -23.93 -8.48 -0.81
C ASN A 201 -23.01 -8.32 -2.04
N VAL A 202 -21.70 -8.49 -1.83
CA VAL A 202 -20.66 -8.36 -2.85
C VAL A 202 -20.15 -9.75 -3.22
N GLU A 203 -20.35 -10.15 -4.47
CA GLU A 203 -19.77 -11.38 -4.98
C GLU A 203 -18.37 -11.13 -5.57
N ALA A 204 -17.37 -11.77 -4.96
CA ALA A 204 -15.99 -11.70 -5.40
C ALA A 204 -15.42 -13.10 -5.69
N ASN A 205 -14.55 -13.17 -6.70
CA ASN A 205 -13.73 -14.34 -7.00
C ASN A 205 -12.39 -14.21 -6.27
N VAL A 206 -11.93 -15.31 -5.68
CA VAL A 206 -10.64 -15.36 -5.00
C VAL A 206 -9.67 -16.13 -5.89
N GLY A 207 -8.48 -15.57 -6.09
CA GLY A 207 -7.42 -16.14 -6.91
C GLY A 207 -6.05 -15.90 -6.31
N LYS A 208 -5.03 -16.58 -6.84
CA LYS A 208 -3.65 -16.30 -6.46
C LYS A 208 -3.22 -14.95 -7.07
N PRO A 209 -2.48 -14.11 -6.34
CA PRO A 209 -1.94 -12.88 -6.88
C PRO A 209 -1.13 -13.15 -8.14
N GLN A 210 -1.30 -12.31 -9.16
CA GLN A 210 -0.43 -12.37 -10.34
C GLN A 210 0.98 -11.94 -9.94
N VAL A 211 1.98 -12.60 -10.52
CA VAL A 211 3.38 -12.24 -10.31
C VAL A 211 3.77 -11.22 -11.37
N ALA A 212 4.34 -10.11 -10.92
CA ALA A 212 5.05 -9.15 -11.77
C ALA A 212 6.25 -9.85 -12.41
N TYR A 213 6.12 -10.24 -13.68
CA TYR A 213 7.25 -10.75 -14.41
C TYR A 213 8.08 -9.60 -14.95
N ARG A 214 9.40 -9.80 -14.97
CA ARG A 214 10.34 -8.92 -15.67
C ARG A 214 11.04 -9.70 -16.76
N GLU A 215 11.35 -9.02 -17.85
CA GLU A 215 12.08 -9.58 -18.98
C GLU A 215 13.56 -9.23 -18.84
N THR A 216 14.46 -10.17 -19.16
CA THR A 216 15.89 -9.87 -19.32
C THR A 216 16.52 -10.78 -20.37
N ILE A 217 17.67 -10.39 -20.90
CA ILE A 217 18.45 -11.20 -21.83
C ILE A 217 19.49 -12.04 -21.07
N ARG A 218 19.85 -13.22 -21.60
CA ARG A 218 20.93 -14.05 -21.00
C ARG A 218 22.28 -13.94 -21.69
N GLN A 219 22.28 -13.55 -22.97
CA GLN A 219 23.48 -13.55 -23.79
C GLN A 219 23.77 -12.15 -24.29
N LYS A 220 25.06 -11.86 -24.45
CA LYS A 220 25.54 -10.62 -25.07
C LYS A 220 25.11 -10.61 -26.54
N VAL A 221 24.54 -9.50 -27.00
CA VAL A 221 24.14 -9.30 -28.39
C VAL A 221 24.90 -8.12 -28.93
N THR A 222 25.84 -8.37 -29.83
CA THR A 222 26.60 -7.32 -30.50
C THR A 222 26.01 -6.98 -31.87
N ASP A 223 26.36 -5.80 -32.37
CA ASP A 223 26.12 -5.33 -33.74
C ASP A 223 24.64 -5.23 -34.13
N VAL A 224 23.79 -4.70 -33.23
CA VAL A 224 22.38 -4.49 -33.54
C VAL A 224 22.20 -3.18 -34.30
N GLU A 225 22.04 -3.29 -35.62
CA GLU A 225 21.88 -2.15 -36.52
C GLU A 225 20.43 -1.68 -36.64
N GLY A 226 20.21 -0.37 -36.46
CA GLY A 226 18.93 0.30 -36.68
C GLY A 226 19.01 1.42 -37.70
N LYS A 227 18.51 1.16 -38.90
CA LYS A 227 18.48 2.11 -40.02
C LYS A 227 17.07 2.63 -40.29
N HIS A 228 16.94 3.95 -40.35
CA HIS A 228 15.77 4.66 -40.81
C HIS A 228 16.11 5.58 -41.97
N ALA A 229 15.49 5.34 -43.12
CA ALA A 229 15.53 6.22 -44.27
C ALA A 229 14.10 6.40 -44.80
N LYS A 230 13.47 7.53 -44.48
CA LYS A 230 12.19 7.93 -45.10
C LYS A 230 12.32 9.29 -45.75
N GLN A 231 11.91 9.32 -47.01
CA GLN A 231 11.80 10.52 -47.82
C GLN A 231 10.34 10.68 -48.24
N SER A 232 9.47 11.08 -47.30
CA SER A 232 8.07 11.38 -47.59
C SER A 232 7.91 12.87 -47.84
N GLY A 233 8.08 13.29 -49.09
CA GLY A 233 7.63 14.59 -49.64
C GLY A 233 8.22 15.89 -49.04
N GLY A 234 9.09 15.82 -48.03
CA GLY A 234 9.74 16.97 -47.38
C GLY A 234 11.22 16.72 -47.08
N ARG A 235 11.84 17.48 -46.14
CA ARG A 235 13.23 17.25 -45.68
C ARG A 235 13.40 15.79 -45.23
N GLY A 236 14.25 15.04 -45.94
CA GLY A 236 14.49 13.62 -45.68
C GLY A 236 15.05 13.38 -44.28
N GLN A 237 14.59 12.31 -43.62
CA GLN A 237 15.07 11.90 -42.30
C GLN A 237 15.94 10.65 -42.46
N TYR A 238 17.19 10.74 -42.00
CA TYR A 238 18.12 9.62 -42.00
C TYR A 238 18.74 9.44 -40.62
N GLY A 239 18.60 8.24 -40.06
CA GLY A 239 19.26 7.83 -38.82
C GLY A 239 19.70 6.38 -38.89
N HIS A 240 20.94 6.11 -38.51
CA HIS A 240 21.51 4.78 -38.39
C HIS A 240 22.18 4.66 -37.03
N VAL A 241 21.96 3.59 -36.28
CA VAL A 241 22.62 3.37 -34.99
C VAL A 241 22.98 1.90 -34.84
N VAL A 242 24.14 1.62 -34.26
CA VAL A 242 24.61 0.30 -33.90
C VAL A 242 24.80 0.25 -32.39
N ILE A 243 24.17 -0.73 -31.75
CA ILE A 243 24.14 -0.88 -30.30
C ILE A 243 24.52 -2.31 -29.95
N ASP A 244 25.32 -2.44 -28.89
CA ASP A 244 25.61 -3.70 -28.23
C ASP A 244 24.83 -3.79 -26.91
N MET A 245 24.24 -4.94 -26.64
CA MET A 245 23.46 -5.22 -25.44
C MET A 245 24.14 -6.28 -24.59
N TYR A 246 24.29 -5.99 -23.32
CA TYR A 246 24.89 -6.90 -22.35
C TYR A 246 23.91 -7.14 -21.19
N PRO A 247 23.75 -8.39 -20.73
CA PRO A 247 23.02 -8.67 -19.51
C PRO A 247 23.81 -8.19 -18.29
N LEU A 248 23.12 -7.60 -17.32
CA LEU A 248 23.64 -7.39 -15.97
C LEU A 248 23.31 -8.60 -15.08
N GLU A 249 24.11 -8.77 -14.03
CA GLU A 249 23.77 -9.71 -12.97
C GLU A 249 22.53 -9.20 -12.20
N PRO A 250 21.52 -10.05 -11.95
CA PRO A 250 20.29 -9.66 -11.27
C PRO A 250 20.59 -8.98 -9.92
N GLY A 251 20.04 -7.79 -9.70
CA GLY A 251 20.18 -7.06 -8.43
C GLY A 251 21.48 -6.26 -8.26
N SER A 252 22.36 -6.22 -9.26
CA SER A 252 23.65 -5.50 -9.17
C SER A 252 23.53 -3.98 -9.29
N ASN A 253 22.39 -3.45 -9.74
CA ASN A 253 22.22 -2.02 -9.95
C ASN A 253 20.78 -1.59 -9.58
N PRO A 254 20.57 -0.61 -8.68
CA PRO A 254 19.22 -0.17 -8.27
C PRO A 254 18.43 0.49 -9.42
N LYS A 255 19.10 0.87 -10.51
CA LYS A 255 18.47 1.46 -11.69
C LYS A 255 18.05 0.41 -12.74
N GLY A 256 18.54 -0.83 -12.65
CA GLY A 256 18.21 -1.91 -13.60
C GLY A 256 18.54 -1.63 -15.08
N TYR A 257 19.21 -0.52 -15.39
CA TYR A 257 19.52 -0.05 -16.73
C TYR A 257 20.79 0.79 -16.68
N GLU A 258 21.70 0.55 -17.62
CA GLU A 258 22.92 1.34 -17.79
C GLU A 258 23.17 1.64 -19.27
N PHE A 259 23.45 2.90 -19.58
CA PHE A 259 23.78 3.34 -20.94
C PHE A 259 25.22 3.85 -20.99
N ILE A 260 26.06 3.16 -21.78
CA ILE A 260 27.47 3.49 -21.99
C ILE A 260 27.63 4.01 -23.42
N ASN A 261 28.25 5.17 -23.54
CA ASN A 261 28.58 5.76 -24.82
C ASN A 261 30.05 5.48 -25.19
N ASP A 262 30.30 4.60 -26.16
CA ASP A 262 31.65 4.28 -26.70
C ASP A 262 31.85 4.85 -28.12
N ILE A 263 31.16 5.94 -28.46
CA ILE A 263 31.29 6.60 -29.77
C ILE A 263 32.68 7.23 -29.90
N LYS A 264 33.50 6.70 -30.81
CA LYS A 264 34.83 7.24 -31.14
C LYS A 264 34.74 8.26 -32.30
N GLY A 265 35.33 9.44 -32.11
CA GLY A 265 35.67 10.35 -33.22
C GLY A 265 34.70 11.51 -33.52
N GLY A 266 33.79 11.89 -32.62
CA GLY A 266 33.00 13.12 -32.78
C GLY A 266 32.07 13.17 -34.00
N VAL A 267 31.79 12.01 -34.61
CA VAL A 267 30.98 11.85 -35.83
C VAL A 267 29.50 12.26 -35.60
N ILE A 268 29.07 12.42 -34.35
CA ILE A 268 27.70 12.79 -33.96
C ILE A 268 27.72 13.94 -32.95
N PRO A 269 26.87 14.97 -33.12
CA PRO A 269 26.64 15.98 -32.10
C PRO A 269 26.09 15.35 -30.82
N GLY A 270 26.69 15.68 -29.67
CA GLY A 270 26.31 15.10 -28.37
C GLY A 270 24.84 15.35 -27.98
N GLU A 271 24.17 16.28 -28.66
CA GLU A 271 22.74 16.59 -28.51
C GLU A 271 21.81 15.42 -28.88
N TYR A 272 22.25 14.49 -29.74
CA TYR A 272 21.42 13.35 -30.17
C TYR A 272 21.55 12.12 -29.25
N ILE A 273 22.58 12.05 -28.40
CA ILE A 273 22.82 10.91 -27.52
C ILE A 273 21.70 10.75 -26.47
N PRO A 274 21.24 11.82 -25.79
CA PRO A 274 20.12 11.71 -24.85
C PRO A 274 18.80 11.33 -25.54
N ALA A 275 18.63 11.66 -26.82
CA ALA A 275 17.44 11.29 -27.58
C ALA A 275 17.43 9.79 -27.91
N VAL A 276 18.60 9.20 -28.20
CA VAL A 276 18.75 7.74 -28.39
C VAL A 276 18.51 7.00 -27.07
N ASP A 277 19.10 7.46 -25.98
CA ASP A 277 18.91 6.90 -24.63
C ASP A 277 17.43 6.89 -24.22
N LYS A 278 16.75 8.04 -24.39
CA LYS A 278 15.32 8.16 -24.14
C LYS A 278 14.48 7.20 -24.99
N GLY A 279 14.87 6.94 -26.23
CA GLY A 279 14.19 6.00 -27.12
C GLY A 279 14.35 4.54 -26.70
N ILE A 280 15.51 4.17 -26.16
CA ILE A 280 15.75 2.84 -25.57
C ILE A 280 14.90 2.71 -24.30
N GLN A 281 14.98 3.69 -23.39
CA GLN A 281 14.28 3.66 -22.11
C GLN A 281 12.75 3.56 -22.24
N GLU A 282 12.16 4.21 -23.25
CA GLU A 282 10.71 4.11 -23.51
C GLU A 282 10.27 2.69 -23.85
N GLN A 283 11.17 1.86 -24.38
CA GLN A 283 10.84 0.54 -24.93
C GLN A 283 11.22 -0.60 -24.00
N LEU A 284 12.10 -0.33 -23.06
CA LEU A 284 12.27 -1.16 -21.88
C LEU A 284 10.99 -1.25 -21.05
N LYS A 285 10.03 -0.32 -21.19
CA LYS A 285 8.74 -0.42 -20.51
C LYS A 285 7.87 -1.57 -21.01
N ALA A 286 8.04 -2.01 -22.27
CA ALA A 286 7.22 -3.05 -22.89
C ALA A 286 8.08 -4.03 -23.69
N GLY A 287 8.45 -5.13 -23.05
CA GLY A 287 9.30 -6.17 -23.59
C GLY A 287 8.72 -6.95 -24.77
N PRO A 288 9.57 -7.57 -25.60
CA PRO A 288 9.15 -8.26 -26.81
C PRO A 288 8.52 -9.65 -26.59
N LEU A 289 8.66 -10.29 -25.42
CA LEU A 289 8.06 -11.62 -25.19
C LEU A 289 6.59 -11.53 -24.81
N ALA A 290 6.30 -10.88 -23.69
CA ALA A 290 4.98 -10.84 -23.07
C ALA A 290 4.54 -9.41 -22.69
N GLY A 291 5.34 -8.40 -23.08
CA GLY A 291 5.03 -7.00 -22.83
C GLY A 291 5.43 -6.52 -21.44
N TYR A 292 6.19 -7.31 -20.68
CA TYR A 292 6.66 -6.93 -19.36
C TYR A 292 7.86 -5.98 -19.42
N PRO A 293 8.11 -5.18 -18.37
CA PRO A 293 9.26 -4.31 -18.34
C PRO A 293 10.57 -5.12 -18.40
N VAL A 294 11.49 -4.67 -19.25
CA VAL A 294 12.80 -5.28 -19.40
C VAL A 294 13.80 -4.61 -18.46
N VAL A 295 14.49 -5.41 -17.64
CA VAL A 295 15.42 -4.95 -16.60
C VAL A 295 16.75 -5.70 -16.68
N ASP A 296 17.74 -5.20 -15.96
CA ASP A 296 19.10 -5.74 -15.86
C ASP A 296 19.83 -5.79 -17.21
N MET A 297 19.87 -4.65 -17.91
CA MET A 297 20.57 -4.53 -19.21
C MET A 297 21.49 -3.31 -19.29
N VAL A 298 22.68 -3.54 -19.86
CA VAL A 298 23.61 -2.49 -20.29
C VAL A 298 23.50 -2.34 -21.79
N PHE A 299 23.39 -1.10 -22.24
CA PHE A 299 23.45 -0.74 -23.65
C PHE A 299 24.74 0.02 -23.90
N VAL A 300 25.56 -0.47 -24.83
CA VAL A 300 26.76 0.20 -25.30
C VAL A 300 26.51 0.71 -26.71
N CYS A 301 26.59 2.02 -26.91
CA CYS A 301 26.43 2.63 -28.22
C CYS A 301 27.80 2.72 -28.91
N THR A 302 28.00 1.95 -29.98
CA THR A 302 29.29 1.82 -30.68
C THR A 302 29.36 2.70 -31.93
N SER A 303 28.25 2.94 -32.66
CA SER A 303 28.23 3.90 -33.77
C SER A 303 26.84 4.47 -34.05
N VAL A 304 26.78 5.73 -34.48
CA VAL A 304 25.54 6.43 -34.89
C VAL A 304 25.85 7.25 -36.15
N LEU A 305 24.95 7.29 -37.13
CA LEU A 305 25.09 8.06 -38.35
C LEU A 305 23.75 8.71 -38.68
N THR A 306 23.62 10.00 -38.34
CA THR A 306 22.40 10.79 -38.58
C THR A 306 22.67 11.86 -39.62
N MET A 307 21.78 12.00 -40.59
CA MET A 307 21.91 13.02 -41.65
C MET A 307 20.56 13.74 -41.83
N THR A 308 20.30 14.76 -41.01
CA THR A 308 19.70 16.08 -41.35
C THR A 308 19.31 16.90 -40.11
N LEU A 309 19.41 18.23 -40.27
CA LEU A 309 19.15 19.31 -39.30
C LEU A 309 17.65 19.53 -39.01
N THR A 310 17.11 18.91 -37.95
CA THR A 310 16.07 19.50 -37.09
C THR A 310 15.85 18.66 -35.82
N PRO A 311 15.69 19.28 -34.64
CA PRO A 311 15.43 18.59 -33.38
C PRO A 311 13.96 18.16 -33.30
N LEU A 312 13.51 17.24 -34.16
CA LEU A 312 12.20 16.61 -34.02
C LEU A 312 12.34 15.31 -33.21
N ASN A 313 12.38 15.52 -31.88
CA ASN A 313 12.66 14.56 -30.81
C ASN A 313 11.78 13.29 -30.71
N TRP A 314 10.81 13.05 -31.60
CA TRP A 314 9.84 11.95 -31.44
C TRP A 314 9.93 10.85 -32.50
N ARG A 315 10.47 11.12 -33.70
CA ARG A 315 10.53 10.13 -34.80
C ARG A 315 11.74 9.20 -34.73
N LEU A 316 12.84 9.66 -34.13
CA LEU A 316 14.00 8.81 -33.85
C LEU A 316 13.67 7.70 -32.85
N ASN A 317 12.84 7.99 -31.83
CA ASN A 317 12.39 7.02 -30.83
C ASN A 317 11.78 5.77 -31.48
N TRP A 318 10.77 5.91 -32.36
CA TRP A 318 10.05 4.77 -32.94
C TRP A 318 10.90 3.86 -33.87
N LEU A 319 12.04 4.34 -34.35
CA LEU A 319 12.70 3.81 -35.56
C LEU A 319 14.05 3.15 -35.33
N LEU A 320 14.68 3.43 -34.19
CA LEU A 320 15.73 2.62 -33.58
C LEU A 320 15.23 1.23 -33.12
N LEU A 321 13.90 1.04 -33.13
CA LEU A 321 13.23 -0.02 -32.39
C LEU A 321 12.81 -1.26 -33.18
N SER A 322 12.56 -1.12 -34.48
CA SER A 322 12.23 -2.27 -35.32
C SER A 322 13.34 -3.34 -35.41
N PRO A 323 14.64 -3.00 -35.41
CA PRO A 323 15.72 -3.97 -35.38
C PRO A 323 16.01 -4.50 -33.99
N LEU A 324 15.85 -3.70 -32.93
CA LEU A 324 15.87 -4.15 -31.54
C LEU A 324 14.85 -5.29 -31.34
N LYS A 325 13.57 -5.06 -31.68
CA LYS A 325 12.54 -6.10 -31.63
C LYS A 325 12.85 -7.31 -32.53
N LYS A 326 13.43 -7.12 -33.72
CA LYS A 326 13.79 -8.22 -34.64
C LYS A 326 15.01 -9.03 -34.17
N ALA A 327 16.03 -8.39 -33.62
CA ALA A 327 17.25 -9.02 -33.10
C ALA A 327 16.93 -9.84 -31.84
N LEU A 328 16.14 -9.23 -30.94
CA LEU A 328 15.65 -9.83 -29.71
C LEU A 328 14.73 -11.03 -29.95
N ARG A 329 13.82 -10.93 -30.93
CA ARG A 329 12.88 -12.01 -31.29
C ARG A 329 13.53 -13.17 -32.07
N LYS A 330 14.60 -12.92 -32.83
CA LYS A 330 15.28 -13.95 -33.62
C LYS A 330 16.16 -14.89 -32.79
N ARG A 331 16.58 -14.50 -31.58
CA ARG A 331 17.57 -15.27 -30.80
C ARG A 331 17.03 -16.04 -29.61
N ASN A 332 15.73 -15.97 -29.28
CA ASN A 332 15.13 -16.71 -28.14
C ASN A 332 15.91 -16.52 -26.82
N GLN A 333 16.49 -15.33 -26.60
CA GLN A 333 17.44 -15.08 -25.51
C GLN A 333 16.81 -14.47 -24.26
N PHE A 334 15.49 -14.26 -24.26
CA PHE A 334 14.79 -13.67 -23.14
C PHE A 334 14.38 -14.71 -22.11
N CYS A 335 14.46 -14.34 -20.84
CA CYS A 335 13.91 -15.11 -19.74
C CYS A 335 13.08 -14.21 -18.84
N LEU A 336 12.05 -14.81 -18.25
CA LEU A 336 11.21 -14.17 -17.25
C LEU A 336 11.88 -14.39 -15.89
N SER A 337 12.27 -13.31 -15.21
CA SER A 337 12.57 -13.36 -13.77
C SER A 337 11.30 -13.01 -13.00
N ARG A 338 11.08 -13.71 -11.88
CA ARG A 338 10.10 -13.31 -10.89
C ARG A 338 10.74 -12.24 -10.01
N SER A 339 10.02 -11.16 -9.75
CA SER A 339 10.36 -10.19 -8.70
C SER A 339 10.33 -10.83 -7.32
#